data_AF-A0A5M8NXU3-F1
#
_entry.id   AF-A0A5M8NXU3-F1
#
_cell.length_a   1.000
_cell.length_b   1.000
_cell.length_c   1.000
_cell.angle_alpha   90.00
_cell.angle_beta   90.00
_cell.angle_gamma   90.00
#
_symmetry.space_group_name_H-M   'P 1'
#
loop_
_entity.id
_entity.type
_entity.pdbx_description
1 polymer ?
#
loop_
_entity_poly.entity_id
_entity_poly.type
_entity_poly.pdbx_seq_one_letter_code
_entity_poly.pdbx_strand_id
1 'polypeptide(L)'
;MMNIENKLADAIINGIKTLYGQDVLPEQVQLQKTRKEFEGNFTLVVFSFLSISKRNPEQTAHEIGKYLQQNESAVATFNVVKGFLNLTVDSDLLVDLLNHVYTDEYYGLTAVTDTSPLVMIEYSSPNTNKPLHLGHVRNNLLGNALANILAANGNRVIKTNIVNDRGIHICKSMLAWKKYGKEETPETSGKKGDHLVGDYYVAFDKHHKEEIAVMMSKGMS
;
A
#
# COMPACT_ATOMS: atom_id res chain seq x y z
N MET A 1 -6.03 0.08 -20.71
CA MET A 1 -4.79 0.84 -20.45
C MET A 1 -3.62 0.03 -21.00
N MET A 2 -2.68 0.65 -21.71
CA MET A 2 -1.56 -0.07 -22.33
C MET A 2 -0.59 -0.56 -21.26
N ASN A 3 -0.74 -1.82 -20.83
CA ASN A 3 0.26 -2.48 -20.00
C ASN A 3 1.33 -3.06 -20.93
N ILE A 4 2.53 -2.48 -20.90
CA ILE A 4 3.67 -2.90 -21.72
C ILE A 4 3.98 -4.39 -21.48
N GLU A 5 3.86 -4.88 -20.24
CA GLU A 5 4.09 -6.30 -19.92
C GLU A 5 3.09 -7.21 -20.65
N ASN A 6 1.79 -6.84 -20.67
CA ASN A 6 0.78 -7.61 -21.38
C ASN A 6 1.03 -7.60 -22.89
N LYS A 7 1.38 -6.42 -23.46
CA LYS A 7 1.69 -6.30 -24.89
C LYS A 7 2.89 -7.17 -25.27
N LEU A 8 3.95 -7.16 -24.47
CA LEU A 8 5.10 -8.03 -24.66
C LEU A 8 4.73 -9.50 -24.49
N ALA A 9 3.89 -9.86 -23.51
CA ALA A 9 3.46 -11.23 -23.30
C ALA A 9 2.70 -11.77 -24.51
N ASP A 10 1.73 -11.01 -25.04
CA ASP A 10 0.98 -11.36 -26.24
C ASP A 10 1.90 -11.52 -27.46
N ALA A 11 2.85 -10.60 -27.63
CA ALA A 11 3.85 -10.67 -28.70
C ALA A 11 4.74 -11.92 -28.59
N ILE A 12 5.11 -12.33 -27.37
CA ILE A 12 5.89 -13.55 -27.11
C ILE A 12 5.07 -14.80 -27.45
N ILE A 13 3.80 -14.88 -27.05
CA ILE A 13 2.91 -16.00 -27.37
C ILE A 13 2.77 -16.14 -28.89
N ASN A 14 2.52 -15.02 -29.58
CA ASN A 14 2.43 -14.98 -31.04
C ASN A 14 3.75 -15.36 -31.71
N GLY A 15 4.89 -14.91 -31.16
CA GLY A 15 6.22 -15.27 -31.64
C GLY A 15 6.52 -16.76 -31.52
N ILE A 16 6.21 -17.36 -30.36
CA ILE A 16 6.38 -18.81 -30.14
C ILE A 16 5.52 -19.60 -31.13
N LYS A 17 4.26 -19.19 -31.33
CA LYS A 17 3.37 -19.81 -32.31
C LYS A 17 3.91 -19.69 -33.73
N THR A 18 4.42 -18.52 -34.11
CA THR A 18 4.93 -18.28 -35.46
C THR A 18 6.24 -19.03 -35.73
N LEU A 19 7.15 -19.05 -34.76
CA LEU A 19 8.46 -19.68 -34.89
C LEU A 19 8.41 -21.21 -34.78
N TYR A 20 7.55 -21.74 -33.91
CA TYR A 20 7.57 -23.15 -33.51
C TYR A 20 6.26 -23.89 -33.74
N GLY A 21 5.19 -23.20 -34.15
CA GLY A 21 3.89 -23.82 -34.44
C GLY A 21 3.17 -24.39 -33.21
N GLN A 22 3.49 -23.90 -32.01
CA GLN A 22 2.88 -24.34 -30.75
C GLN A 22 2.20 -23.17 -30.03
N ASP A 23 1.03 -23.44 -29.48
CA ASP A 23 0.36 -22.52 -28.58
C ASP A 23 0.93 -22.65 -27.16
N VAL A 24 1.09 -21.52 -26.47
CA VAL A 24 1.55 -21.46 -25.08
C VAL A 24 0.53 -20.68 -24.25
N LEU A 25 0.40 -21.09 -22.99
CA LEU A 25 -0.47 -20.41 -22.04
C LEU A 25 0.21 -19.13 -21.53
N PRO A 26 -0.55 -18.06 -21.23
CA PRO A 26 0.01 -16.82 -20.67
C PRO A 26 0.86 -17.03 -19.42
N GLU A 27 0.49 -18.00 -18.57
CA GLU A 27 1.21 -18.37 -17.35
C GLU A 27 2.64 -18.88 -17.60
N GLN A 28 2.92 -19.38 -18.82
CA GLN A 28 4.25 -19.85 -19.21
C GLN A 28 5.18 -18.69 -19.59
N VAL A 29 4.63 -17.50 -19.87
CA VAL A 29 5.39 -16.31 -20.21
C VAL A 29 5.84 -15.60 -18.94
N GLN A 30 7.02 -15.99 -18.46
CA GLN A 30 7.63 -15.40 -17.27
C GLN A 30 8.45 -14.16 -17.65
N LEU A 31 7.77 -13.02 -17.71
CA LEU A 31 8.40 -11.71 -17.80
C LEU A 31 8.68 -11.15 -16.41
N GLN A 32 9.87 -10.62 -16.22
CA GLN A 32 10.29 -9.95 -14.98
C GLN A 32 11.06 -8.67 -15.32
N LYS A 33 11.18 -7.74 -14.36
CA LYS A 33 12.06 -6.58 -14.54
C LYS A 33 13.51 -7.05 -14.70
N THR A 34 14.20 -6.50 -15.69
CA THR A 34 15.62 -6.78 -15.88
C THR A 34 16.41 -6.32 -14.65
N ARG A 35 17.37 -7.15 -14.24
CA ARG A 35 18.23 -6.81 -13.10
C ARG A 35 19.16 -5.66 -13.49
N LYS A 36 19.51 -4.80 -12.55
CA LYS A 36 20.26 -3.54 -12.81
C LYS A 36 21.62 -3.77 -13.45
N GLU A 37 22.21 -4.95 -13.25
CA GLU A 37 23.50 -5.35 -13.85
C GLU A 37 23.43 -5.71 -15.33
N PHE A 38 22.24 -5.83 -15.92
CA PHE A 38 22.04 -6.13 -17.34
C PHE A 38 21.29 -4.99 -18.04
N GLU A 39 21.55 -4.83 -19.34
CA GLU A 39 20.80 -3.89 -20.17
C GLU A 39 19.43 -4.46 -20.53
N GLY A 40 18.40 -3.62 -20.48
CA GLY A 40 17.01 -3.98 -20.76
C GLY A 40 16.03 -3.48 -19.71
N ASN A 41 14.75 -3.52 -20.04
CA ASN A 41 13.65 -3.19 -19.12
C ASN A 41 12.97 -4.47 -18.60
N PHE A 42 12.78 -5.45 -19.48
CA PHE A 42 12.12 -6.72 -19.17
C PHE A 42 12.98 -7.90 -19.58
N THR A 43 12.95 -8.97 -18.81
CA THR A 43 13.65 -10.21 -19.09
C THR A 43 12.65 -11.35 -19.23
N LEU A 44 12.69 -12.05 -20.36
CA LEU A 44 12.00 -13.31 -20.57
C LEU A 44 12.91 -14.49 -20.20
N VAL A 45 12.39 -15.37 -19.36
CA VAL A 45 13.05 -16.62 -18.99
C VAL A 45 12.65 -17.71 -19.99
N VAL A 46 13.55 -18.10 -20.91
CA VAL A 46 13.16 -18.97 -22.05
C VAL A 46 13.18 -20.47 -21.76
N PHE A 47 13.55 -20.88 -20.55
CA PHE A 47 13.71 -22.30 -20.19
C PHE A 47 12.41 -23.11 -20.33
N SER A 48 11.25 -22.48 -20.13
CA SER A 48 9.93 -23.10 -20.33
C SER A 48 9.63 -23.44 -21.79
N PHE A 49 10.36 -22.84 -22.73
CA PHE A 49 10.12 -23.01 -24.18
C PHE A 49 11.12 -23.95 -24.86
N LEU A 50 12.09 -24.52 -24.15
CA LEU A 50 13.12 -25.37 -24.76
C LEU A 50 12.56 -26.68 -25.31
N SER A 51 11.54 -27.24 -24.65
CA SER A 51 10.83 -28.43 -25.14
C SER A 51 10.06 -28.15 -26.43
N ILE A 52 9.67 -26.89 -26.64
CA ILE A 52 8.94 -26.40 -27.82
C ILE A 52 9.92 -26.09 -28.95
N SER A 53 10.94 -25.28 -28.67
CA SER A 53 11.92 -24.85 -29.68
C SER A 53 12.81 -26.01 -30.15
N LYS A 54 13.06 -27.01 -29.28
CA LYS A 54 14.05 -28.07 -29.49
C LYS A 54 15.46 -27.52 -29.77
N ARG A 55 15.72 -26.31 -29.27
CA ARG A 55 17.01 -25.61 -29.36
C ARG A 55 17.63 -25.47 -27.97
N ASN A 56 18.89 -25.07 -27.93
CA ASN A 56 19.52 -24.66 -26.68
C ASN A 56 18.98 -23.29 -26.20
N PRO A 57 19.21 -22.89 -24.94
CA PRO A 57 18.64 -21.66 -24.38
C PRO A 57 19.05 -20.38 -25.12
N GLU A 58 20.32 -20.27 -25.52
CA GLU A 58 20.84 -19.11 -26.26
C GLU A 58 20.15 -18.96 -27.62
N GLN A 59 20.06 -20.05 -28.38
CA GLN A 59 19.38 -20.06 -29.68
C GLN A 59 17.90 -19.72 -29.55
N THR A 60 17.21 -20.31 -28.57
CA THR A 60 15.79 -20.04 -28.33
C THR A 60 15.57 -18.55 -28.01
N ALA A 61 16.38 -17.98 -27.12
CA ALA A 61 16.31 -16.57 -26.77
C ALA A 61 16.61 -15.65 -27.96
N HIS A 62 17.61 -15.97 -28.78
CA HIS A 62 17.92 -15.19 -29.97
C HIS A 62 16.81 -15.24 -31.03
N GLU A 63 16.22 -16.41 -31.28
CA GLU A 63 15.12 -16.58 -32.22
C GLU A 63 13.89 -15.76 -31.79
N ILE A 64 13.49 -15.87 -30.52
CA ILE A 64 12.37 -15.10 -29.95
C ILE A 64 12.71 -13.60 -29.96
N GLY A 65 13.89 -13.19 -29.51
CA GLY A 65 14.31 -11.79 -29.46
C GLY A 65 14.32 -11.13 -30.85
N LYS A 66 14.84 -11.84 -31.86
CA LYS A 66 14.86 -11.35 -33.24
C LYS A 66 13.45 -11.22 -33.81
N TYR A 67 12.58 -12.20 -33.54
CA TYR A 67 11.18 -12.12 -33.94
C TYR A 67 10.51 -10.88 -33.32
N LEU A 68 10.67 -10.67 -32.01
CA LEU A 68 10.07 -9.54 -31.30
C LEU A 68 10.58 -8.21 -31.84
N GLN A 69 11.89 -8.05 -32.04
CA GLN A 69 12.46 -6.83 -32.61
C GLN A 69 11.92 -6.51 -34.02
N GLN A 70 11.56 -7.53 -34.81
CA GLN A 70 11.06 -7.35 -36.18
C GLN A 70 9.54 -7.14 -36.26
N ASN A 71 8.79 -7.65 -35.29
CA ASN A 71 7.32 -7.75 -35.37
C ASN A 71 6.59 -7.00 -34.26
N GLU A 72 7.29 -6.52 -33.23
CA GLU A 72 6.72 -5.77 -32.13
C GLU A 72 7.43 -4.43 -31.96
N SER A 73 6.73 -3.36 -32.35
CA SER A 73 7.10 -1.95 -32.16
C SER A 73 7.59 -1.58 -30.75
N ALA A 74 7.12 -2.29 -29.72
CA ALA A 74 7.51 -2.05 -28.34
C ALA A 74 8.95 -2.47 -28.03
N VAL A 75 9.61 -3.25 -28.89
CA VAL A 75 10.97 -3.77 -28.66
C VAL A 75 11.96 -3.06 -29.57
N ALA A 76 12.74 -2.12 -29.01
CA ALA A 76 13.80 -1.45 -29.75
C ALA A 76 15.01 -2.37 -30.00
N THR A 77 15.44 -3.08 -28.96
CA THR A 77 16.57 -4.01 -29.04
C THR A 77 16.47 -5.10 -27.98
N PHE A 78 17.34 -6.10 -28.09
CA PHE A 78 17.44 -7.17 -27.11
C PHE A 78 18.89 -7.63 -26.96
N ASN A 79 19.18 -8.27 -25.83
CA ASN A 79 20.41 -9.01 -25.60
C ASN A 79 20.08 -10.34 -24.92
N VAL A 80 21.00 -11.31 -25.03
CA VAL A 80 20.82 -12.64 -24.45
C VAL A 80 21.99 -12.93 -23.51
N VAL A 81 21.66 -13.39 -22.31
CA VAL A 81 22.64 -13.83 -21.31
C VAL A 81 22.22 -15.18 -20.76
N LYS A 82 22.87 -16.28 -21.15
CA LYS A 82 22.65 -17.63 -20.62
C LYS A 82 21.18 -18.09 -20.67
N GLY A 83 20.47 -17.76 -21.75
CA GLY A 83 19.05 -18.07 -21.92
C GLY A 83 18.08 -17.11 -21.22
N PHE A 84 18.58 -15.99 -20.67
CA PHE A 84 17.76 -14.85 -20.29
C PHE A 84 17.72 -13.86 -21.45
N LEU A 85 16.54 -13.69 -22.05
CA LEU A 85 16.31 -12.72 -23.12
C LEU A 85 15.94 -11.39 -22.49
N ASN A 86 16.86 -10.43 -22.50
CA ASN A 86 16.61 -9.08 -22.01
C ASN A 86 16.13 -8.20 -23.16
N LEU A 87 15.00 -7.54 -22.96
CA LEU A 87 14.30 -6.70 -23.94
C LEU A 87 14.39 -5.24 -23.50
N THR A 88 14.83 -4.38 -24.40
CA THR A 88 14.78 -2.93 -24.24
C THR A 88 13.54 -2.41 -24.94
N VAL A 89 12.70 -1.70 -24.18
CA VAL A 89 11.48 -1.09 -24.67
C VAL A 89 11.81 0.13 -25.51
N ASP A 90 11.06 0.31 -26.58
CA ASP A 90 11.20 1.49 -27.43
C ASP A 90 10.88 2.79 -26.69
N SER A 91 11.74 3.80 -26.87
CA SER A 91 11.61 5.07 -26.14
C SER A 91 10.40 5.87 -26.59
N ASP A 92 10.00 5.77 -27.85
CA ASP A 92 8.82 6.47 -28.36
C ASP A 92 7.56 5.93 -27.68
N LEU A 93 7.49 4.61 -27.45
CA LEU A 93 6.41 3.99 -26.68
C LEU A 93 6.33 4.53 -25.24
N LEU A 94 7.48 4.72 -24.59
CA LEU A 94 7.54 5.26 -23.23
C LEU A 94 7.11 6.73 -23.19
N VAL A 95 7.54 7.52 -24.18
CA VAL A 95 7.14 8.93 -24.32
C VAL A 95 5.63 9.03 -24.57
N ASP A 96 5.07 8.20 -25.44
CA ASP A 96 3.64 8.14 -25.71
C ASP A 96 2.84 7.76 -24.45
N LEU A 97 3.32 6.77 -23.70
CA LEU A 97 2.73 6.40 -22.42
C LEU A 97 2.75 7.58 -21.44
N LEU A 98 3.88 8.28 -21.31
CA LEU A 98 4.00 9.43 -20.43
C LEU A 98 3.10 10.59 -20.85
N ASN A 99 2.97 10.86 -22.15
CA ASN A 99 2.05 11.87 -22.67
C ASN A 99 0.59 11.50 -22.37
N HIS A 100 0.24 10.22 -22.49
CA HIS A 100 -1.09 9.73 -22.11
C HIS A 100 -1.34 9.90 -20.60
N VAL A 101 -0.38 9.50 -19.76
CA VAL A 101 -0.44 9.70 -18.29
C VAL A 101 -0.60 11.18 -17.92
N TYR A 102 0.15 12.05 -18.60
CA TYR A 102 0.12 13.50 -18.33
C TYR A 102 -1.22 14.14 -18.70
N THR A 103 -1.89 13.62 -19.75
CA THR A 103 -3.17 14.17 -20.24
C THR A 103 -4.39 13.58 -19.52
N ASP A 104 -4.23 12.44 -18.84
CA ASP A 104 -5.28 11.82 -18.03
C ASP A 104 -5.20 12.30 -16.57
N GLU A 105 -6.05 13.27 -16.21
CA GLU A 105 -6.17 13.79 -14.83
C GLU A 105 -6.52 12.71 -13.80
N TYR A 106 -7.08 11.59 -14.25
CA TYR A 106 -7.50 10.47 -13.41
C TYR A 106 -6.60 9.25 -13.58
N TYR A 107 -5.41 9.41 -14.17
CA TYR A 107 -4.48 8.30 -14.33
C TYR A 107 -4.17 7.63 -12.98
N GLY A 108 -4.27 6.30 -12.97
CA GLY A 108 -4.07 5.50 -11.76
C GLY A 108 -5.22 5.55 -10.76
N LEU A 109 -6.34 6.17 -11.12
CA LEU A 109 -7.58 6.17 -10.33
C LEU A 109 -8.65 5.31 -11.01
N THR A 110 -9.30 4.47 -10.21
CA THR A 110 -10.48 3.71 -10.62
C THR A 110 -11.71 4.39 -10.04
N ALA A 111 -12.65 4.77 -10.91
CA ALA A 111 -13.90 5.37 -10.47
C ALA A 111 -14.76 4.35 -9.69
N VAL A 112 -15.45 4.85 -8.67
CA VAL A 112 -16.43 4.06 -7.90
C VAL A 112 -17.67 3.83 -8.77
N THR A 113 -18.21 2.61 -8.72
CA THR A 113 -19.46 2.22 -9.39
C THR A 113 -20.46 1.63 -8.38
N ASP A 114 -21.68 1.34 -8.84
CA ASP A 114 -22.72 0.72 -7.99
C ASP A 114 -22.33 -0.68 -7.49
N THR A 115 -21.40 -1.34 -8.17
CA THR A 115 -20.86 -2.67 -7.80
C THR A 115 -19.56 -2.58 -7.02
N SER A 116 -19.05 -1.38 -6.74
CA SER A 116 -17.79 -1.21 -6.01
C SER A 116 -17.89 -1.78 -4.59
N PRO A 117 -16.86 -2.50 -4.12
CA PRO A 117 -16.82 -3.02 -2.76
C PRO A 117 -16.83 -1.88 -1.73
N LEU A 118 -17.57 -2.08 -0.64
CA LEU A 118 -17.61 -1.19 0.51
C LEU A 118 -16.57 -1.62 1.53
N VAL A 119 -15.65 -0.71 1.88
CA VAL A 119 -14.59 -0.95 2.86
C VAL A 119 -14.68 0.10 3.97
N MET A 120 -14.81 -0.37 5.21
CA MET A 120 -14.69 0.49 6.39
C MET A 120 -13.26 0.42 6.93
N ILE A 121 -12.68 1.58 7.21
CA ILE A 121 -11.34 1.69 7.79
C ILE A 121 -11.44 2.46 9.09
N GLU A 122 -11.22 1.73 10.19
CA GLU A 122 -11.07 2.32 11.51
C GLU A 122 -9.62 2.72 11.75
N TYR A 123 -9.41 3.97 12.15
CA TYR A 123 -8.10 4.43 12.59
C TYR A 123 -8.22 5.63 13.54
N SER A 124 -7.09 6.02 14.11
CA SER A 124 -6.95 6.93 15.25
C SER A 124 -7.42 6.31 16.57
N SER A 125 -8.73 6.09 16.73
CA SER A 125 -9.43 5.57 17.92
C SER A 125 -8.74 5.88 19.25
N PRO A 126 -8.43 7.15 19.56
CA PRO A 126 -7.71 7.49 20.78
C PRO A 126 -8.64 7.43 21.98
N ASN A 127 -8.07 7.17 23.16
CA ASN A 127 -8.80 7.39 24.41
C ASN A 127 -8.96 8.90 24.65
N THR A 128 -10.10 9.32 25.19
CA THR A 128 -10.46 10.73 25.41
C THR A 128 -9.80 11.35 26.64
N ASN A 129 -8.98 10.58 27.36
CA ASN A 129 -8.42 10.99 28.65
C ASN A 129 -7.05 11.69 28.55
N LYS A 130 -6.51 11.89 27.35
CA LYS A 130 -5.17 12.49 27.16
C LYS A 130 -5.01 13.18 25.80
N PRO A 131 -4.11 14.17 25.69
CA PRO A 131 -3.79 14.80 24.42
C PRO A 131 -3.09 13.83 23.46
N LEU A 132 -3.25 14.08 22.16
CA LEU A 132 -2.60 13.30 21.12
C LEU A 132 -1.10 13.66 21.04
N HIS A 133 -0.23 12.65 21.19
CA HIS A 133 1.21 12.75 20.93
C HIS A 133 1.62 12.13 19.58
N LEU A 134 2.90 12.27 19.21
CA LEU A 134 3.50 11.78 17.95
C LEU A 134 3.21 10.29 17.65
N GLY A 135 3.05 9.47 18.69
CA GLY A 135 2.67 8.07 18.54
C GLY A 135 1.33 7.86 17.83
N HIS A 136 0.36 8.77 18.02
CA HIS A 136 -0.93 8.71 17.31
C HIS A 136 -0.82 9.15 15.86
N VAL A 137 0.15 10.02 15.53
CA VAL A 137 0.37 10.50 14.16
C VAL A 137 0.63 9.33 13.22
N ARG A 138 1.42 8.33 13.67
CA ARG A 138 1.65 7.10 12.91
C ARG A 138 0.33 6.41 12.53
N ASN A 139 -0.54 6.16 13.51
CA ASN A 139 -1.82 5.48 13.26
C ASN A 139 -2.70 6.33 12.33
N ASN A 140 -2.79 7.64 12.58
CA ASN A 140 -3.58 8.58 11.80
C ASN A 140 -3.15 8.60 10.32
N LEU A 141 -1.84 8.70 10.07
CA LEU A 141 -1.30 8.77 8.72
C LEU A 141 -1.43 7.43 8.00
N LEU A 142 -1.19 6.30 8.68
CA LEU A 142 -1.34 4.97 8.08
C LEU A 142 -2.80 4.70 7.68
N GLY A 143 -3.74 4.95 8.59
CA GLY A 143 -5.16 4.76 8.31
C GLY A 143 -5.66 5.66 7.19
N ASN A 144 -5.25 6.94 7.20
CA ASN A 144 -5.60 7.87 6.12
C ASN A 144 -4.98 7.48 4.78
N ALA A 145 -3.71 7.07 4.76
CA ALA A 145 -3.04 6.62 3.53
C ALA A 145 -3.73 5.40 2.94
N LEU A 146 -4.04 4.39 3.77
CA LEU A 146 -4.78 3.20 3.34
C LEU A 146 -6.16 3.57 2.78
N ALA A 147 -6.88 4.46 3.45
CA ALA A 147 -8.18 4.93 2.99
C ALA A 147 -8.12 5.62 1.63
N ASN A 148 -7.09 6.44 1.41
CA ASN A 148 -6.90 7.12 0.13
C ASN A 148 -6.48 6.15 -0.97
N ILE A 149 -5.61 5.17 -0.69
CA ILE A 149 -5.21 4.15 -1.66
C ILE A 149 -6.40 3.27 -2.07
N LEU A 150 -7.24 2.84 -1.12
CA LEU A 150 -8.41 2.03 -1.44
C LEU A 150 -9.46 2.83 -2.22
N ALA A 151 -9.69 4.10 -1.86
CA ALA A 151 -10.58 4.98 -2.60
C ALA A 151 -10.07 5.22 -4.04
N ALA A 152 -8.76 5.44 -4.21
CA ALA A 152 -8.13 5.56 -5.52
C ALA A 152 -8.27 4.28 -6.37
N ASN A 153 -8.36 3.11 -5.73
CA ASN A 153 -8.62 1.83 -6.39
C ASN A 153 -10.12 1.50 -6.55
N GLY A 154 -11.00 2.50 -6.52
CA GLY A 154 -12.43 2.34 -6.83
C GLY A 154 -13.25 1.68 -5.72
N ASN A 155 -12.73 1.61 -4.49
CA ASN A 155 -13.50 1.14 -3.34
C ASN A 155 -14.37 2.28 -2.79
N ARG A 156 -15.58 1.94 -2.31
CA ARG A 156 -16.37 2.85 -1.47
C ARG A 156 -15.77 2.81 -0.07
N VAL A 157 -15.09 3.87 0.34
CA VAL A 157 -14.39 3.90 1.63
C VAL A 157 -15.18 4.69 2.68
N ILE A 158 -15.45 4.05 3.82
CA ILE A 158 -15.96 4.71 5.03
C ILE A 158 -14.82 4.81 6.03
N LYS A 159 -14.40 6.03 6.35
CA LYS A 159 -13.42 6.28 7.42
C LYS A 159 -14.17 6.38 8.75
N THR A 160 -13.79 5.58 9.75
CA THR A 160 -14.40 5.62 11.09
C THR A 160 -13.35 5.82 12.17
N ASN A 161 -13.78 6.40 13.28
CA ASN A 161 -12.98 6.61 14.48
C ASN A 161 -13.84 6.23 15.67
N ILE A 162 -13.42 5.21 16.43
CA ILE A 162 -14.14 4.77 17.61
C ILE A 162 -13.58 5.50 18.82
N VAL A 163 -14.28 6.56 19.21
CA VAL A 163 -13.94 7.35 20.39
C VAL A 163 -14.34 6.58 21.64
N ASN A 164 -13.36 6.28 22.50
CA ASN A 164 -13.61 5.58 23.76
C ASN A 164 -13.94 6.59 24.89
N ASP A 165 -15.19 7.02 24.95
CA ASP A 165 -15.72 8.00 25.91
C ASP A 165 -16.34 7.36 27.18
N ARG A 166 -16.33 6.03 27.27
CA ARG A 166 -16.90 5.26 28.40
C ARG A 166 -15.90 4.31 29.07
N GLY A 167 -14.64 4.34 28.64
CA GLY A 167 -13.59 3.49 29.20
C GLY A 167 -13.18 3.89 30.62
N ILE A 168 -12.54 2.95 31.34
CA ILE A 168 -12.07 3.19 32.71
C ILE A 168 -11.18 4.43 32.83
N HIS A 169 -10.39 4.74 31.80
CA HIS A 169 -9.46 5.88 31.83
C HIS A 169 -10.17 7.24 31.87
N ILE A 170 -11.26 7.42 31.12
CA ILE A 170 -12.03 8.67 31.18
C ILE A 170 -12.87 8.74 32.45
N CYS A 171 -13.42 7.61 32.92
CA CYS A 171 -14.11 7.54 34.21
C CYS A 171 -13.20 7.96 35.38
N LYS A 172 -11.92 7.57 35.37
CA LYS A 172 -10.91 8.03 36.35
C LYS A 172 -10.73 9.55 36.33
N SER A 173 -10.54 10.13 35.14
CA SER A 173 -10.44 11.59 34.99
C SER A 173 -11.71 12.30 35.49
N MET A 174 -12.89 11.81 35.11
CA MET A 174 -14.18 12.38 35.55
C MET A 174 -14.35 12.32 37.07
N LEU A 175 -13.96 11.21 37.70
CA LEU A 175 -14.06 11.06 39.15
C LEU A 175 -13.10 12.01 39.88
N ALA A 176 -11.86 12.15 39.41
CA ALA A 176 -10.91 13.11 39.97
C ALA A 176 -11.38 14.55 39.77
N TRP A 177 -11.91 14.89 38.59
CA TRP A 177 -12.53 16.20 38.35
C TRP A 177 -13.69 16.47 39.30
N LYS A 178 -14.60 15.51 39.49
CA LYS A 178 -15.75 15.65 40.39
C LYS A 178 -15.33 15.82 41.85
N LYS A 179 -14.29 15.12 42.31
CA LYS A 179 -13.81 15.20 43.70
C LYS A 179 -12.92 16.41 43.98
N TYR A 180 -12.06 16.77 43.03
CA TYR A 180 -10.92 17.67 43.27
C TYR A 180 -10.88 18.88 42.34
N GLY A 181 -11.65 18.86 41.25
CA GLY A 181 -11.59 19.85 40.19
C GLY A 181 -12.40 21.13 40.40
N LYS A 182 -13.24 21.21 41.44
CA LYS A 182 -13.97 22.44 41.81
C LYS A 182 -14.72 23.10 40.63
N GLU A 183 -15.37 22.27 39.80
CA GLU A 183 -16.10 22.71 38.59
C GLU A 183 -15.23 23.42 37.55
N GLU A 184 -13.91 23.18 37.56
CA GLU A 184 -12.99 23.75 36.59
C GLU A 184 -13.35 23.32 35.17
N THR A 185 -13.44 24.28 34.27
CA THR A 185 -13.71 24.09 32.84
C THR A 185 -12.48 24.47 32.02
N PRO A 186 -12.42 24.08 30.73
CA PRO A 186 -11.42 24.59 29.80
C PRO A 186 -11.36 26.12 29.78
N GLU A 187 -12.52 26.78 29.87
CA GLU A 187 -12.66 28.24 29.87
C GLU A 187 -12.11 28.86 31.14
N THR A 188 -12.42 28.32 32.32
CA THR A 188 -11.94 28.87 33.60
C THR A 188 -10.46 28.60 33.84
N SER A 189 -9.94 27.50 33.28
CA SER A 189 -8.52 27.11 33.41
C SER A 189 -7.61 27.73 32.34
N GLY A 190 -8.19 28.21 31.23
CA GLY A 190 -7.45 28.62 30.04
C GLY A 190 -6.74 27.47 29.32
N LYS A 191 -7.03 26.21 29.67
CA LYS A 191 -6.42 25.02 29.08
C LYS A 191 -7.32 24.42 28.02
N LYS A 192 -6.71 23.82 27.00
CA LYS A 192 -7.43 22.99 26.04
C LYS A 192 -8.03 21.76 26.74
N GLY A 193 -9.23 21.35 26.36
CA GLY A 193 -9.98 20.31 27.07
C GLY A 193 -9.28 18.95 27.18
N ASP A 194 -8.55 18.51 26.15
CA ASP A 194 -7.78 17.26 26.19
C ASP A 194 -6.60 17.30 27.18
N HIS A 195 -5.97 18.48 27.31
CA HIS A 195 -4.95 18.71 28.33
C HIS A 195 -5.56 18.77 29.74
N LEU A 196 -6.69 19.47 29.90
CA LEU A 196 -7.39 19.57 31.18
C LEU A 196 -7.82 18.19 31.69
N VAL A 197 -8.45 17.38 30.84
CA VAL A 197 -8.84 16.00 31.19
C VAL A 197 -7.61 15.14 31.52
N GLY A 198 -6.50 15.37 30.81
CA GLY A 198 -5.21 14.74 31.08
C GLY A 198 -4.66 15.07 32.48
N ASP A 199 -4.79 16.31 32.94
CA ASP A 199 -4.37 16.71 34.29
C ASP A 199 -5.16 15.93 35.35
N TYR A 200 -6.47 15.76 35.16
CA TYR A 200 -7.30 14.97 36.07
C TYR A 200 -7.02 13.47 36.02
N TYR A 201 -6.54 12.95 34.89
CA TYR A 201 -6.04 11.59 34.82
C TYR A 201 -4.83 11.39 35.76
N VAL A 202 -3.89 12.34 35.72
CA VAL A 202 -2.70 12.33 36.59
C VAL A 202 -3.09 12.54 38.06
N ALA A 203 -4.03 13.46 38.33
CA ALA A 203 -4.53 13.71 39.68
C ALA A 203 -5.22 12.49 40.29
N PHE A 204 -6.00 11.74 39.48
CA PHE A 204 -6.60 10.49 39.91
C PHE A 204 -5.53 9.51 40.40
N ASP A 205 -4.51 9.23 39.58
CA ASP A 205 -3.48 8.25 39.92
C ASP A 205 -2.68 8.65 41.16
N LYS A 206 -2.49 9.95 41.40
CA LYS A 206 -1.86 10.47 42.62
C LYS A 206 -2.71 10.15 43.85
N HIS A 207 -3.98 10.57 43.88
CA HIS A 207 -4.86 10.35 45.02
C HIS A 207 -5.18 8.87 45.25
N HIS A 208 -5.30 8.10 44.17
CA HIS A 208 -5.54 6.66 44.27
C HIS A 208 -4.38 5.93 44.97
N LYS A 209 -3.13 6.32 44.68
CA LYS A 209 -1.95 5.78 45.39
C LYS A 209 -1.93 6.17 46.86
N GLU A 210 -2.31 7.41 47.20
CA GLU A 210 -2.43 7.88 48.58
C GLU A 210 -3.50 7.06 49.34
N GLU A 211 -4.68 6.86 48.75
CA GLU A 211 -5.76 6.05 49.32
C GLU A 211 -5.32 4.59 49.54
N ILE A 212 -4.65 3.97 48.56
CA ILE A 212 -4.10 2.61 48.68
C ILE A 212 -3.08 2.55 49.82
N ALA A 213 -2.14 3.49 49.92
CA ALA A 213 -1.13 3.49 50.97
C ALA A 213 -1.75 3.57 52.38
N VAL A 214 -2.85 4.32 52.53
CA VAL A 214 -3.61 4.40 53.78
C VAL A 214 -4.36 3.08 54.08
N MET A 215 -4.86 2.39 53.06
CA MET A 215 -5.49 1.07 53.26
C MET A 215 -4.45 0.01 53.64
N MET A 216 -3.29 0.02 52.99
CA MET A 216 -2.18 -0.90 53.29
C MET A 216 -1.66 -0.73 54.71
N SER A 217 -1.55 0.51 55.22
CA SER A 217 -1.14 0.76 56.61
C SER A 217 -2.17 0.25 57.64
N LYS A 218 -3.41 0.03 57.22
CA LYS A 218 -4.49 -0.58 58.01
C LYS A 218 -4.60 -2.09 57.83
N GLY A 219 -3.65 -2.73 57.14
CA GLY A 219 -3.59 -4.18 56.95
C GLY A 219 -4.52 -4.72 55.86
N MET A 220 -5.06 -3.85 55.00
CA MET A 220 -5.81 -4.27 53.81
C MET A 220 -4.85 -4.47 52.62
N SER A 221 -5.02 -5.57 51.87
CA SER A 221 -4.23 -5.90 50.66
C SER A 221 -4.97 -5.58 49.38
#